data_AF-A0A7V2FZA2-F1
#
_entry.id   AF-A0A7V2FZA2-F1
#
_cell.length_a   1.000
_cell.length_b   1.000
_cell.length_c   1.000
_cell.angle_alpha   90.00
_cell.angle_beta   90.00
_cell.angle_gamma   90.00
#
_symmetry.space_group_name_H-M   'P 1'
#
loop_
_entity.id
_entity.type
_entity.pdbx_description
1 polymer ?
#
loop_
_entity_poly.entity_id
_entity_poly.type
_entity_poly.pdbx_seq_one_letter_code
_entity_poly.pdbx_strand_id
1 'polypeptide(L)'
;MNTRPAEHPAIDKVLLLMVSGLSHADLTAACIGKLEVPPEEVAGVITQARRKLTLAADYNRDEQIGTAVTRLNDIYARAIRAQDIKTGLVAQKELNKLLDLYRMTAEHAGDGTDGEEAGPDSAELAAIRGHLLPLGLAAADYPLREHARIAAEVVRDHLGSKQKG
;
A
#
# COMPACT_ATOMS: atom_id res chain seq x y z
N MET A 1 4.40 11.39 22.26
CA MET A 1 4.31 9.94 22.53
C MET A 1 2.84 9.56 22.48
N ASN A 2 2.34 9.08 21.33
CA ASN A 2 0.95 8.62 21.23
C ASN A 2 0.85 7.22 21.84
N THR A 3 0.27 7.13 23.03
CA THR A 3 -0.09 5.86 23.67
C THR A 3 -1.13 5.16 22.80
N ARG A 4 -0.74 4.06 22.15
CA ARG A 4 -1.66 3.15 21.48
C ARG A 4 -2.72 2.74 22.52
N PRO A 5 -4.04 2.93 22.27
CA PRO A 5 -5.04 2.46 23.22
C PRO A 5 -4.86 0.96 23.42
N ALA A 6 -4.94 0.50 24.68
CA ALA A 6 -4.79 -0.91 25.01
C ALA A 6 -5.83 -1.73 24.21
N GLU A 7 -5.37 -2.74 23.48
CA GLU A 7 -6.24 -3.58 22.68
C GLU A 7 -7.13 -4.44 23.59
N HIS A 8 -8.44 -4.41 23.34
CA HIS A 8 -9.39 -5.24 24.07
C HIS A 8 -9.16 -6.73 23.74
N PRO A 9 -9.04 -7.64 24.74
CA PRO A 9 -8.66 -9.03 24.52
C PRO A 9 -9.64 -9.84 23.66
N ALA A 10 -10.90 -9.37 23.54
CA ALA A 10 -11.91 -9.99 22.70
C ALA A 10 -11.78 -9.70 21.18
N ILE A 11 -10.90 -8.77 20.76
CA ILE A 11 -10.84 -8.31 19.36
C ILE A 11 -10.60 -9.45 18.37
N ASP A 12 -9.70 -10.38 18.66
CA ASP A 12 -9.38 -11.49 17.74
C ASP A 12 -10.56 -12.46 17.56
N LYS A 13 -11.34 -12.68 18.63
CA LYS A 13 -12.56 -13.49 18.58
C LYS A 13 -13.68 -12.78 17.81
N VAL A 14 -13.80 -11.46 17.97
CA VAL A 14 -14.76 -10.64 17.20
C VAL A 14 -14.39 -10.63 15.71
N LEU A 15 -13.10 -10.50 15.38
CA LEU A 15 -12.59 -10.63 14.01
C LEU A 15 -12.98 -11.96 13.39
N LEU A 16 -12.76 -13.07 14.11
CA LEU A 16 -13.15 -14.40 13.63
C LEU A 16 -14.64 -14.50 13.32
N LEU A 17 -15.49 -13.96 14.21
CA LEU A 17 -16.94 -13.93 14.01
C LEU A 17 -17.35 -13.08 12.80
N MET A 18 -16.68 -11.94 12.59
CA MET A 18 -16.91 -11.10 11.41
C MET A 18 -16.54 -11.83 10.11
N VAL A 19 -15.40 -12.53 10.07
CA VAL A 19 -14.96 -13.30 8.91
C VAL A 19 -15.90 -14.48 8.62
N SER A 20 -16.51 -15.06 9.67
CA SER A 20 -17.54 -16.10 9.51
C SER A 20 -18.90 -15.59 9.00
N GLY A 21 -19.06 -14.28 8.79
CA GLY A 21 -20.23 -13.69 8.15
C GLY A 21 -21.39 -13.35 9.09
N LEU A 22 -21.14 -13.20 10.40
CA LEU A 22 -22.20 -12.78 11.33
C LEU A 22 -22.70 -11.36 11.01
N SER A 23 -24.01 -11.18 11.13
CA SER A 23 -24.63 -9.85 11.04
C SER A 23 -24.19 -8.97 12.21
N HIS A 24 -24.34 -7.64 12.08
CA HIS A 24 -23.98 -6.72 13.17
C HIS A 24 -24.77 -6.95 14.46
N ALA A 25 -26.05 -7.34 14.33
CA ALA A 25 -26.91 -7.67 15.47
C ALA A 25 -26.43 -8.95 16.17
N ASP A 26 -26.13 -10.00 15.40
CA ASP A 26 -25.64 -11.27 15.93
C ASP A 26 -24.24 -11.12 16.54
N LEU A 27 -23.40 -10.26 15.95
CA LEU A 27 -22.08 -9.94 16.46
C LEU A 27 -22.17 -9.24 17.82
N THR A 28 -23.07 -8.26 17.96
CA THR A 28 -23.35 -7.58 19.23
C THR A 28 -23.83 -8.57 20.30
N ALA A 29 -24.78 -9.44 19.93
CA ALA A 29 -25.28 -10.48 20.82
C ALA A 29 -24.19 -11.48 21.25
N ALA A 30 -23.31 -11.87 20.32
CA ALA A 30 -22.17 -12.75 20.61
C ALA A 30 -21.12 -12.06 21.50
N CYS A 31 -20.84 -10.77 21.30
CA CYS A 31 -19.94 -10.00 22.15
C CYS A 31 -20.42 -10.00 23.61
N ILE A 32 -21.70 -9.72 23.85
CA ILE A 32 -22.27 -9.67 25.20
C ILE A 32 -22.40 -11.09 25.79
N GLY A 33 -23.03 -12.00 25.05
CA GLY A 33 -23.45 -13.29 25.59
C GLY A 33 -22.39 -14.38 25.59
N LYS A 34 -21.38 -14.31 24.70
CA LYS A 34 -20.34 -15.36 24.56
C LYS A 34 -18.93 -14.87 24.87
N LEU A 35 -18.67 -13.59 24.62
CA LEU A 35 -17.35 -12.98 24.83
C LEU A 35 -17.30 -12.14 26.10
N GLU A 36 -18.42 -12.03 26.83
CA GLU A 36 -18.55 -11.32 28.10
C GLU A 36 -18.06 -9.86 28.02
N VAL A 37 -18.20 -9.23 26.85
CA VAL A 37 -17.86 -7.83 26.63
C VAL A 37 -18.96 -6.96 27.24
N PRO A 38 -18.62 -5.98 28.09
CA PRO A 38 -19.60 -5.06 28.65
C PRO A 38 -20.38 -4.33 27.55
N PRO A 39 -21.72 -4.21 27.63
CA PRO A 39 -22.54 -3.61 26.57
C PRO A 39 -22.06 -2.23 26.10
N GLU A 40 -21.53 -1.43 27.02
CA GLU A 40 -20.96 -0.11 26.78
C GLU A 40 -19.65 -0.14 25.95
N GLU A 41 -18.91 -1.24 25.99
CA GLU A 41 -17.63 -1.41 25.27
C GLU A 41 -17.80 -2.09 23.90
N VAL A 42 -18.89 -2.83 23.70
CA VAL A 42 -19.14 -3.64 22.48
C VAL A 42 -18.95 -2.84 21.19
N ALA A 43 -19.52 -1.63 21.13
CA ALA A 43 -19.42 -0.77 19.95
C ALA A 43 -17.95 -0.38 19.65
N GLY A 44 -17.17 -0.11 20.69
CA GLY A 44 -15.75 0.18 20.59
C GLY A 44 -14.95 -1.01 20.07
N VAL A 45 -15.20 -2.20 20.63
CA VAL A 45 -14.53 -3.45 20.24
C VAL A 45 -14.82 -3.81 18.78
N ILE A 46 -16.09 -3.72 18.35
CA ILE A 46 -16.48 -3.99 16.95
C ILE A 46 -15.82 -2.98 16.00
N THR A 47 -15.74 -1.70 16.39
CA THR A 47 -15.09 -0.66 15.59
C THR A 47 -13.59 -0.92 15.43
N GLN A 48 -12.91 -1.31 16.52
CA GLN A 48 -11.49 -1.66 16.47
C GLN A 48 -11.23 -2.90 15.61
N ALA A 49 -12.06 -3.94 15.73
CA ALA A 49 -11.98 -5.13 14.88
C ALA A 49 -12.19 -4.78 13.40
N ARG A 50 -13.19 -3.94 13.06
CA ARG A 50 -13.38 -3.43 11.69
C ARG A 50 -12.15 -2.72 11.15
N ARG A 51 -11.55 -1.81 11.93
CA ARG A 51 -10.32 -1.10 11.52
C ARG A 51 -9.18 -2.07 11.23
N LYS A 52 -8.96 -3.07 12.08
CA LYS A 52 -7.95 -4.11 11.84
C LYS A 52 -8.22 -4.89 10.56
N LEU A 53 -9.48 -5.28 10.33
CA LEU A 53 -9.88 -6.01 9.12
C LEU A 53 -9.64 -5.18 7.85
N THR A 54 -9.99 -3.89 7.87
CA THR A 54 -9.73 -2.96 6.77
C THR A 54 -8.22 -2.82 6.51
N LEU A 55 -7.42 -2.57 7.55
CA LEU A 55 -5.96 -2.48 7.41
C LEU A 55 -5.33 -3.76 6.85
N ALA A 56 -5.80 -4.93 7.30
CA ALA A 56 -5.35 -6.22 6.77
C ALA A 56 -5.78 -6.42 5.30
N ALA A 57 -6.97 -5.96 4.94
CA ALA A 57 -7.46 -6.00 3.55
C ALA A 57 -6.68 -5.05 2.64
N ASP A 58 -6.33 -3.85 3.12
CA ASP A 58 -5.52 -2.87 2.40
C ASP A 58 -4.10 -3.40 2.18
N TYR A 59 -3.48 -4.03 3.18
CA TYR A 59 -2.17 -4.68 3.03
C TYR A 59 -2.19 -5.77 1.94
N ASN A 60 -3.25 -6.59 1.90
CA ASN A 60 -3.41 -7.61 0.87
C ASN A 60 -3.58 -6.97 -0.53
N ARG A 61 -4.29 -5.84 -0.60
CA ARG A 61 -4.44 -5.09 -1.86
C ARG A 61 -3.10 -4.57 -2.38
N ASP A 62 -2.25 -4.00 -1.53
CA ASP A 62 -0.94 -3.49 -1.92
C ASP A 62 0.00 -4.61 -2.40
N GLU A 63 -0.01 -5.75 -1.70
CA GLU A 63 0.74 -6.95 -2.11
C GLU A 63 0.25 -7.49 -3.47
N GLN A 64 -1.06 -7.54 -3.67
CA GLN A 64 -1.66 -7.93 -4.95
C GLN A 64 -1.30 -6.96 -6.08
N ILE A 65 -1.27 -5.65 -5.81
CA ILE A 65 -0.84 -4.63 -6.77
C ILE A 65 0.64 -4.84 -7.13
N GLY A 66 1.52 -5.00 -6.14
CA GLY A 66 2.95 -5.26 -6.39
C GLY A 66 3.19 -6.53 -7.22
N THR A 67 2.42 -7.58 -6.94
CA THR A 67 2.43 -8.83 -7.72
C THR A 67 1.96 -8.60 -9.17
N ALA A 68 0.88 -7.85 -9.36
CA ALA A 68 0.37 -7.52 -10.69
C ALA A 68 1.36 -6.67 -11.50
N VAL A 69 1.98 -5.67 -10.87
CA VAL A 69 3.03 -4.83 -11.48
C VAL A 69 4.21 -5.68 -11.95
N THR A 70 4.69 -6.61 -11.10
CA THR A 70 5.79 -7.51 -11.47
C THR A 70 5.43 -8.36 -12.69
N ARG A 71 4.24 -8.97 -12.70
CA ARG A 71 3.77 -9.80 -13.82
C ARG A 71 3.64 -9.00 -15.12
N LEU A 72 3.12 -7.78 -15.05
CA LEU A 72 2.96 -6.92 -16.22
C LEU A 72 4.31 -6.43 -16.76
N ASN A 73 5.27 -6.11 -15.89
CA ASN A 73 6.64 -5.79 -16.30
C ASN A 73 7.30 -6.96 -17.03
N ASP A 74 7.11 -8.19 -16.54
CA ASP A 74 7.62 -9.40 -17.21
C ASP A 74 6.97 -9.63 -18.59
N ILE A 75 5.67 -9.37 -18.72
CA ILE A 75 4.95 -9.45 -20.01
C ILE A 75 5.49 -8.38 -20.96
N TYR A 76 5.61 -7.13 -20.49
CA TYR A 76 6.15 -6.03 -21.26
C TYR A 76 7.56 -6.36 -21.78
N ALA A 77 8.48 -6.76 -20.89
CA ALA A 77 9.86 -7.08 -21.26
C ALA A 77 9.95 -8.21 -22.30
N ARG A 78 9.12 -9.26 -22.16
CA ARG A 78 9.04 -10.35 -23.15
C ARG A 78 8.48 -9.89 -24.50
N ALA A 79 7.43 -9.08 -24.48
CA ALA A 79 6.81 -8.54 -25.70
C ALA A 79 7.77 -7.64 -26.48
N ILE A 80 8.51 -6.75 -25.79
CA ILE A 80 9.53 -5.90 -26.42
C ILE A 80 10.65 -6.74 -27.05
N ARG A 81 11.16 -7.76 -26.33
CA ARG A 81 12.17 -8.68 -26.89
C ARG A 81 11.67 -9.46 -28.12
N ALA A 82 10.41 -9.84 -28.12
CA ALA A 82 9.77 -10.54 -29.24
C ALA A 82 9.33 -9.59 -30.38
N GLN A 83 9.57 -8.28 -30.25
CA GLN A 83 9.04 -7.25 -31.15
C GLN A 83 7.51 -7.25 -31.29
N ASP A 84 6.80 -7.83 -30.32
CA ASP A 84 5.34 -7.75 -30.22
C ASP A 84 4.95 -6.43 -29.55
N ILE A 85 5.02 -5.36 -30.34
CA ILE A 85 4.73 -4.00 -29.88
C ILE A 85 3.28 -3.86 -29.41
N LYS A 86 2.35 -4.62 -29.98
CA LYS A 86 0.93 -4.55 -29.60
C LYS A 86 0.74 -5.04 -28.16
N THR A 87 1.30 -6.19 -27.82
CA THR A 87 1.24 -6.73 -26.45
C THR A 87 2.02 -5.85 -25.47
N GLY A 88 3.18 -5.30 -25.88
CA GLY A 88 3.94 -4.35 -25.07
C GLY A 88 3.13 -3.10 -24.72
N LEU A 89 2.47 -2.48 -25.69
CA LEU A 89 1.63 -1.30 -25.45
C LEU A 89 0.43 -1.60 -24.55
N VAL A 90 -0.16 -2.78 -24.64
CA VAL A 90 -1.25 -3.21 -23.74
C VAL A 90 -0.74 -3.35 -22.30
N ALA A 91 0.36 -4.05 -22.09
CA ALA A 91 0.95 -4.21 -20.76
C ALA A 91 1.34 -2.86 -20.13
N GLN A 92 1.89 -1.94 -20.94
CA GLN A 92 2.25 -0.59 -20.50
C GLN A 92 1.02 0.23 -20.08
N LYS A 93 -0.10 0.15 -20.80
CA LYS A 93 -1.34 0.86 -20.43
C LYS A 93 -1.89 0.38 -19.09
N GLU A 94 -1.91 -0.95 -18.87
CA GLU A 94 -2.38 -1.52 -17.61
C GLU A 94 -1.44 -1.18 -16.44
N LEU A 95 -0.12 -1.17 -16.66
CA LEU A 95 0.85 -0.70 -15.67
C LEU A 95 0.60 0.77 -15.27
N ASN A 96 0.44 1.66 -16.25
CA ASN A 96 0.19 3.08 -15.97
C ASN A 96 -1.12 3.30 -15.21
N LYS A 97 -2.13 2.47 -15.46
CA LYS A 97 -3.41 2.50 -14.74
C LYS A 97 -3.26 2.00 -13.30
N LEU A 98 -2.53 0.91 -13.07
CA LEU A 98 -2.31 0.36 -11.73
C LEU A 98 -1.44 1.26 -10.85
N LEU A 99 -0.48 1.95 -11.44
CA LEU A 99 0.39 2.91 -10.76
C LEU A 99 -0.25 4.30 -10.59
N ASP A 100 -1.51 4.45 -10.97
CA ASP A 100 -2.27 5.70 -10.91
C ASP A 100 -1.57 6.92 -11.55
N LEU A 101 -0.70 6.66 -12.53
CA LEU A 101 0.09 7.68 -13.23
C LEU A 101 -0.79 8.64 -14.07
N TYR A 102 -2.08 8.32 -14.21
CA TYR A 102 -3.08 9.18 -14.84
C TYR A 102 -3.79 10.12 -13.86
N ARG A 103 -3.83 9.84 -12.55
CA ARG A 103 -4.40 10.77 -11.53
C ARG A 103 -3.40 11.84 -11.09
N MET A 104 -2.11 11.53 -11.00
CA MET A 104 -1.09 12.54 -10.64
C MET A 104 -1.11 13.75 -11.58
N THR A 105 -1.45 13.58 -12.86
CA THR A 105 -1.59 14.68 -13.82
C THR A 105 -2.85 15.54 -13.65
N ALA A 106 -3.91 15.02 -13.03
CA ALA A 106 -5.18 15.74 -12.86
C ALA A 106 -5.25 16.50 -11.53
N GLU A 107 -4.68 15.95 -10.46
CA GLU A 107 -4.72 16.55 -9.12
C GLU A 107 -3.65 17.63 -8.91
N HIS A 108 -2.53 17.60 -9.66
CA HIS A 108 -1.52 18.68 -9.62
C HIS A 108 -1.93 19.97 -10.36
N ALA A 109 -3.11 20.01 -11.00
CA ALA A 109 -3.64 21.21 -11.64
C ALA A 109 -4.46 22.11 -10.69
N GLY A 110 -4.73 21.66 -9.46
CA GLY A 110 -5.42 22.49 -8.49
C GLY A 110 -5.44 21.85 -7.11
N ASP A 111 -4.50 22.23 -6.26
CA ASP A 111 -4.83 22.91 -5.00
C ASP A 111 -3.53 23.39 -4.36
N GLY A 112 -3.39 24.71 -4.25
CA GLY A 112 -2.45 25.32 -3.33
C GLY A 112 -3.27 25.88 -2.20
N THR A 113 -3.38 25.17 -1.08
CA THR A 113 -3.72 25.76 0.21
C THR A 113 -3.11 24.98 1.36
N ASP A 114 -2.51 25.74 2.28
CA ASP A 114 -1.74 25.30 3.44
C ASP A 114 -2.56 24.50 4.46
N GLY A 115 -1.99 23.41 4.94
CA GLY A 115 -2.43 22.67 6.12
C GLY A 115 -1.38 21.66 6.54
N GLU A 116 -0.71 21.90 7.68
CA GLU A 116 0.22 20.99 8.35
C GLU A 116 -0.51 19.75 8.90
N GLU A 117 -1.02 18.89 8.02
CA GLU A 117 -1.16 17.47 8.29
C GLU A 117 -0.02 16.76 7.56
N ALA A 118 0.59 15.76 8.21
CA ALA A 118 1.63 14.94 7.59
C ALA A 118 1.01 14.15 6.42
N GLY A 119 0.92 14.79 5.26
CA GLY A 119 0.37 14.23 4.04
C GLY A 119 1.19 13.03 3.58
N PRO A 120 0.65 12.25 2.61
CA PRO A 120 1.33 11.10 2.02
C PRO A 120 2.77 11.44 1.54
N ASP A 121 2.99 12.68 1.11
CA ASP A 121 4.30 13.23 0.76
C ASP A 121 5.32 13.19 1.91
N SER A 122 4.89 13.41 3.15
CA SER A 122 5.77 13.39 4.33
C SER A 122 6.26 11.97 4.65
N ALA A 123 5.37 10.97 4.55
CA ALA A 123 5.72 9.56 4.75
C ALA A 123 6.62 9.02 3.64
N GLU A 124 6.35 9.41 2.38
CA GLU A 124 7.18 9.06 1.22
C GLU A 124 8.60 9.62 1.38
N LEU A 125 8.72 10.91 1.72
CA LEU A 125 10.03 11.55 1.93
C LEU A 125 10.78 10.98 3.16
N ALA A 126 10.06 10.51 4.18
CA ALA A 126 10.65 9.80 5.30
C ALA A 126 11.20 8.43 4.88
N ALA A 127 10.47 7.68 4.06
CA ALA A 127 10.91 6.39 3.53
C ALA A 127 12.14 6.52 2.62
N ILE A 128 12.16 7.53 1.73
CA ILE A 128 13.33 7.85 0.90
C ILE A 128 14.55 8.14 1.78
N ARG A 129 14.39 8.96 2.82
CA ARG A 129 15.46 9.26 3.78
C ARG A 129 15.94 8.02 4.54
N GLY A 130 15.03 7.16 4.98
CA GLY A 130 15.38 5.97 5.75
C GLY A 130 16.03 4.86 4.93
N HIS A 131 15.62 4.69 3.67
CA HIS A 131 16.00 3.52 2.88
C HIS A 131 16.96 3.81 1.73
N LEU A 132 16.87 4.98 1.10
CA LEU A 132 17.61 5.26 -0.14
C LEU A 132 18.85 6.13 0.08
N LEU A 133 18.77 7.13 0.97
CA LEU A 133 19.93 7.99 1.28
C LEU A 133 21.14 7.20 1.80
N PRO A 134 20.99 6.22 2.70
CA PRO A 134 22.12 5.42 3.19
C PRO A 134 22.83 4.61 2.10
N LEU A 135 22.18 4.38 0.95
CA LEU A 135 22.75 3.62 -0.16
C LEU A 135 23.74 4.44 -0.99
N GLY A 136 23.81 5.77 -0.78
CA GLY A 136 24.81 6.63 -1.43
C GLY A 136 24.70 6.67 -2.96
N LEU A 137 23.49 6.47 -3.51
CA LEU A 137 23.26 6.38 -4.96
C LEU A 137 23.40 7.72 -5.69
N ALA A 138 23.33 8.84 -4.96
CA ALA A 138 23.53 10.20 -5.43
C ALA A 138 24.20 11.04 -4.32
N ALA A 139 24.61 12.27 -4.66
CA ALA A 139 25.10 13.22 -3.66
C ALA A 139 23.98 13.56 -2.65
N ALA A 140 24.32 13.71 -1.37
CA ALA A 140 23.34 13.85 -0.30
C ALA A 140 22.48 15.14 -0.40
N ASP A 141 22.92 16.10 -1.20
CA ASP A 141 22.24 17.37 -1.49
C ASP A 141 21.28 17.30 -2.70
N TYR A 142 21.22 16.16 -3.41
CA TYR A 142 20.23 15.96 -4.46
C TYR A 142 18.80 16.01 -3.91
N PRO A 143 17.80 16.46 -4.70
CA PRO A 143 16.41 16.39 -4.31
C PRO A 143 16.02 14.97 -3.86
N LEU A 144 15.27 14.86 -2.75
CA LEU A 144 14.94 13.54 -2.16
C LEU A 144 14.22 12.63 -3.16
N ARG A 145 13.23 13.14 -3.88
CA ARG A 145 12.50 12.35 -4.90
C ARG A 145 13.41 11.85 -6.03
N GLU A 146 14.52 12.55 -6.30
CA GLU A 146 15.47 12.15 -7.33
C GLU A 146 16.30 10.92 -6.92
N HIS A 147 16.51 10.71 -5.60
CA HIS A 147 17.13 9.49 -5.09
C HIS A 147 16.27 8.24 -5.39
N ALA A 148 14.95 8.37 -5.33
CA ALA A 148 14.03 7.29 -5.70
C ALA A 148 14.07 6.98 -7.20
N ARG A 149 14.13 8.01 -8.05
CA ARG A 149 14.27 7.84 -9.50
C ARG A 149 15.56 7.09 -9.86
N ILE A 150 16.69 7.49 -9.27
CA ILE A 150 18.00 6.87 -9.50
C ILE A 150 18.01 5.42 -8.99
N ALA A 151 17.46 5.17 -7.80
CA ALA A 151 17.33 3.80 -7.30
C ALA A 151 16.54 2.89 -8.25
N ALA A 152 15.43 3.39 -8.80
CA ALA A 152 14.63 2.65 -9.78
C ALA A 152 15.35 2.43 -11.13
N GLU A 153 16.27 3.32 -11.50
CA GLU A 153 17.13 3.16 -12.69
C GLU A 153 18.19 2.07 -12.46
N VAL A 154 18.90 2.11 -11.33
CA VAL A 154 19.91 1.10 -10.95
C VAL A 154 19.31 -0.31 -10.89
N VAL A 155 18.10 -0.46 -10.35
CA VAL A 155 17.40 -1.75 -10.30
C VAL A 155 17.07 -2.25 -11.72
N ARG A 156 16.61 -1.37 -12.61
CA ARG A 156 16.32 -1.73 -14.00
C ARG A 156 17.57 -2.20 -14.75
N ASP A 157 18.70 -1.52 -14.55
CA ASP A 157 19.97 -1.88 -15.21
C ASP A 157 20.52 -3.22 -14.71
N HIS A 158 20.41 -3.49 -13.41
CA HIS A 158 20.81 -4.78 -12.83
C HIS A 158 19.91 -5.94 -13.29
N LEU A 159 18.60 -5.70 -13.41
CA LEU A 159 17.65 -6.70 -13.91
C LEU A 159 17.84 -6.98 -15.42
N GLY A 160 18.22 -5.96 -16.19
CA GLY A 160 18.57 -6.12 -17.61
C GLY A 160 19.89 -6.86 -17.84
N SER A 161 20.86 -6.72 -16.94
CA SER A 161 22.19 -7.33 -17.04
C SER A 161 22.20 -8.83 -16.73
N LYS A 162 21.32 -9.30 -15.82
CA LYS A 162 21.19 -10.74 -15.49
C LYS A 162 20.57 -11.61 -16.59
N GLN A 163 19.99 -11.02 -17.64
CA GLN A 163 19.40 -11.78 -18.76
C GLN A 163 20.37 -12.01 -19.94
N LYS A 164 21.63 -11.57 -19.82
CA LYS A 164 22.67 -11.73 -20.86
C LYS A 164 23.81 -12.70 -20.49
N GLY A 165 23.70 -13.43 -19.38
CA GLY A 165 24.67 -14.44 -18.93
C GLY A 165 24.17 -15.85 -19.12
#